data_AF-A0A1L7WS02-F1
#
_entry.id   AF-A0A1L7WS02-F1
#
_cell.length_a   1.000
_cell.length_b   1.000
_cell.length_c   1.000
_cell.angle_alpha   90.00
_cell.angle_beta   90.00
_cell.angle_gamma   90.00
#
_symmetry.space_group_name_H-M   'P 1'
#
loop_
_entity.id
_entity.type
_entity.pdbx_description
1 polymer ?
#
loop_
_entity_poly.entity_id
_entity_poly.type
_entity_poly.pdbx_seq_one_letter_code
_entity_poly.pdbx_strand_id
1 'polypeptide(L)'
;METFERALETATNKESRCNKVAHGIIAAAIDKSGEYIYKRTSGSISLQPDALPVSFENALVIASCTKLITTIVALQCVERDLVALDEPIETHLPELANPQVITYDEKSEKESFILAPAKSKITLRQLVNNSSGPAYDLGEPALEAWRKSRGETPLSLWAPVFPAFSTPLLFETDTLHAHPRRHYQRPTPTPQTRNRRTDVYTSIPEGSTFLQHLKNSQTLFENSAGGHVRNLAINFGLGGLLFTKQIPLTGAPPGTLAWGGLPNMMWWANRERRVAGFYATQVIPHSDVRNTKLAALFQRSLWKMVAKEGMA
;
A
#
# COMPACT_ATOMS: atom_id res chain seq x y z
N MET A 1 -24.42 -11.03 0.70
CA MET A 1 -23.47 -11.58 -0.28
C MET A 1 -24.11 -11.82 -1.65
N GLU A 2 -25.35 -12.30 -1.72
CA GLU A 2 -26.08 -12.57 -2.97
C GLU A 2 -25.97 -11.48 -4.05
N THR A 3 -26.14 -10.20 -3.71
CA THR A 3 -25.99 -9.10 -4.67
C THR A 3 -24.59 -9.04 -5.30
N PHE A 4 -23.55 -9.33 -4.52
CA PHE A 4 -22.18 -9.40 -5.02
C PHE A 4 -21.97 -10.65 -5.89
N GLU A 5 -22.48 -11.81 -5.48
CA GLU A 5 -22.31 -13.06 -6.24
C GLU A 5 -22.94 -12.97 -7.64
N ARG A 6 -24.15 -12.40 -7.76
CA ARG A 6 -24.76 -12.14 -9.07
C ARG A 6 -23.95 -11.16 -9.92
N ALA A 7 -23.40 -10.12 -9.29
CA ALA A 7 -22.55 -9.16 -9.99
C ALA A 7 -21.23 -9.80 -10.44
N LEU A 8 -20.67 -10.69 -9.63
CA LEU A 8 -19.45 -11.43 -9.90
C LEU A 8 -19.61 -12.35 -11.13
N GLU A 9 -20.69 -13.13 -11.19
CA GLU A 9 -21.00 -13.98 -12.35
C GLU A 9 -21.18 -13.17 -13.63
N THR A 10 -21.94 -12.07 -13.55
CA THR A 10 -22.16 -11.15 -14.67
C THR A 10 -20.84 -10.54 -15.17
N ALA A 11 -19.96 -10.16 -14.23
CA ALA A 11 -18.69 -9.51 -14.50
C ALA A 11 -17.68 -10.39 -15.23
N THR A 12 -17.81 -11.72 -15.15
CA THR A 12 -16.89 -12.68 -15.77
C THR A 12 -17.51 -13.52 -16.88
N ASN A 13 -18.78 -13.26 -17.23
CA ASN A 13 -19.48 -14.00 -18.28
C ASN A 13 -18.76 -13.82 -19.64
N LYS A 14 -18.33 -14.94 -20.25
CA LYS A 14 -17.61 -14.94 -21.54
C LYS A 14 -18.44 -14.38 -22.70
N GLU A 15 -19.76 -14.53 -22.66
CA GLU A 15 -20.70 -14.11 -23.71
C GLU A 15 -21.11 -12.64 -23.58
N SER A 16 -20.94 -12.04 -22.39
CA SER A 16 -21.27 -10.64 -22.17
C SER A 16 -20.22 -9.70 -22.77
N ARG A 17 -20.63 -8.82 -23.68
CA ARG A 17 -19.74 -7.77 -24.21
C ARG A 17 -19.76 -6.49 -23.37
N CYS A 18 -20.92 -6.09 -22.84
CA CYS A 18 -21.09 -4.80 -22.16
C CYS A 18 -20.77 -4.86 -20.65
N ASN A 19 -21.02 -6.00 -19.99
CA ASN A 19 -20.90 -6.10 -18.54
C ASN A 19 -19.64 -6.82 -18.06
N LYS A 20 -18.78 -7.28 -18.98
CA LYS A 20 -17.52 -7.95 -18.64
C LYS A 20 -16.53 -6.97 -18.01
N VAL A 21 -16.10 -7.28 -16.79
CA VAL A 21 -15.13 -6.52 -15.99
C VAL A 21 -13.76 -7.19 -16.03
N ALA A 22 -13.72 -8.51 -15.87
CA ALA A 22 -12.48 -9.30 -15.86
C ALA A 22 -12.72 -10.68 -16.47
N HIS A 23 -11.64 -11.34 -16.92
CA HIS A 23 -11.72 -12.72 -17.38
C HIS A 23 -11.85 -13.71 -16.21
N GLY A 24 -11.17 -13.42 -15.10
CA GLY A 24 -11.22 -14.21 -13.86
C GLY A 24 -11.10 -13.31 -12.63
N ILE A 25 -11.81 -13.68 -11.57
CA ILE A 25 -11.84 -12.98 -10.29
C ILE A 25 -11.73 -13.99 -9.15
N ILE A 26 -10.92 -13.67 -8.14
CA ILE A 26 -10.79 -14.41 -6.88
C ILE A 26 -11.16 -13.46 -5.74
N ALA A 27 -12.07 -13.89 -4.86
CA ALA A 27 -12.51 -13.11 -3.72
C ALA A 27 -12.58 -13.99 -2.47
N ALA A 28 -11.91 -13.55 -1.40
CA ALA A 28 -11.87 -14.26 -0.14
C ALA A 28 -11.86 -13.33 1.06
N ALA A 29 -12.36 -13.83 2.17
CA ALA A 29 -12.19 -13.23 3.49
C ALA A 29 -12.03 -14.33 4.53
N ILE A 30 -11.18 -14.07 5.51
CA ILE A 30 -10.88 -14.94 6.63
C ILE A 30 -11.12 -14.22 7.95
N ASP A 31 -11.41 -14.99 9.00
CA ASP A 31 -11.42 -14.49 10.36
C ASP A 31 -10.05 -14.61 11.05
N LYS A 32 -9.96 -14.26 12.34
CA LYS A 32 -8.74 -14.38 13.15
C LYS A 32 -8.19 -15.81 13.30
N SER A 33 -9.01 -16.84 13.11
CA SER A 33 -8.54 -18.24 13.11
C SER A 33 -7.86 -18.62 11.79
N GLY A 34 -8.03 -17.80 10.74
CA GLY A 34 -7.62 -18.13 9.39
C GLY A 34 -8.68 -18.92 8.61
N GLU A 35 -9.86 -19.12 9.19
CA GLU A 35 -10.97 -19.83 8.53
C GLU A 35 -11.67 -18.90 7.54
N TYR A 36 -12.06 -19.46 6.39
CA TYR A 36 -12.76 -18.70 5.37
C TYR A 36 -14.20 -18.40 5.81
N ILE A 37 -14.50 -17.12 6.02
CA ILE A 37 -15.88 -16.63 6.16
C ILE A 37 -16.51 -16.31 4.79
N TYR A 38 -15.67 -16.15 3.76
CA TYR A 38 -16.09 -16.05 2.37
C TYR A 38 -14.98 -16.56 1.44
N LYS A 39 -15.35 -17.37 0.44
CA LYS A 39 -14.41 -17.90 -0.56
C LYS A 39 -15.15 -18.17 -1.87
N ARG A 40 -14.84 -17.40 -2.92
CA ARG A 40 -15.40 -17.56 -4.27
C ARG A 40 -14.38 -17.25 -5.35
N THR A 41 -14.52 -17.93 -6.47
CA THR A 41 -13.89 -17.60 -7.74
C THR A 41 -14.95 -17.50 -8.82
N SER A 42 -14.67 -16.76 -9.90
CA SER A 42 -15.56 -16.68 -11.06
C SER A 42 -14.76 -16.37 -12.31
N GLY A 43 -15.15 -16.99 -13.44
CA GLY A 43 -14.49 -16.81 -14.73
C GLY A 43 -13.36 -17.80 -15.00
N SER A 44 -12.46 -17.44 -15.91
CA SER A 44 -11.39 -18.27 -16.42
C SER A 44 -10.02 -17.63 -16.24
N ILE A 45 -8.95 -18.42 -16.39
CA ILE A 45 -7.55 -17.97 -16.25
C ILE A 45 -7.05 -17.15 -17.44
N SER A 46 -7.76 -17.16 -18.56
CA SER A 46 -7.41 -16.37 -19.75
C SER A 46 -8.66 -16.03 -20.58
N LEU A 47 -8.46 -15.27 -21.66
CA LEU A 47 -9.50 -14.93 -22.63
C LEU A 47 -9.78 -16.02 -23.67
N GLN A 48 -9.01 -17.11 -23.66
CA GLN A 48 -9.19 -18.19 -24.65
C GLN A 48 -10.55 -18.88 -24.46
N PRO A 49 -11.20 -19.31 -25.56
CA PRO A 49 -12.51 -19.98 -25.48
C PRO A 49 -12.50 -21.20 -24.54
N ASP A 50 -11.44 -21.99 -24.61
CA ASP A 50 -11.20 -23.22 -23.84
C ASP A 50 -10.48 -23.00 -22.50
N ALA A 51 -10.26 -21.75 -22.09
CA ALA A 51 -9.56 -21.42 -20.86
C ALA A 51 -10.24 -22.06 -19.63
N LEU A 52 -9.42 -22.73 -18.81
CA LEU A 52 -9.83 -23.35 -17.56
C LEU A 52 -10.41 -22.33 -16.56
N PRO A 53 -11.30 -22.77 -15.65
CA PRO A 53 -11.82 -21.93 -14.58
C PRO A 53 -10.70 -21.39 -13.70
N VAL A 54 -10.86 -20.15 -13.21
CA VAL A 54 -9.95 -19.57 -12.21
C VAL A 54 -10.18 -20.20 -10.83
N SER A 55 -9.09 -20.45 -10.11
CA SER A 55 -9.05 -21.12 -8.82
C SER A 55 -8.01 -20.48 -7.88
N PHE A 56 -8.01 -20.87 -6.61
CA PHE A 56 -7.09 -20.32 -5.60
C PHE A 56 -5.65 -20.84 -5.74
N GLU A 57 -5.45 -21.83 -6.60
CA GLU A 57 -4.18 -22.49 -6.89
C GLU A 57 -3.46 -21.81 -8.07
N ASN A 58 -4.12 -20.90 -8.78
CA ASN A 58 -3.49 -20.18 -9.88
C ASN A 58 -2.45 -19.18 -9.37
N ALA A 59 -1.29 -19.14 -10.05
CA ALA A 59 -0.29 -18.12 -9.81
C ALA A 59 -0.77 -16.76 -10.35
N LEU A 60 -0.63 -15.71 -9.54
CA LEU A 60 -1.06 -14.35 -9.86
C LEU A 60 0.14 -13.41 -9.87
N VAL A 61 0.15 -12.44 -10.79
CA VAL A 61 1.04 -11.29 -10.67
C VAL A 61 0.46 -10.33 -9.63
N ILE A 62 1.10 -10.25 -8.46
CA ILE A 62 0.58 -9.49 -7.31
C ILE A 62 1.08 -8.03 -7.24
N ALA A 63 2.12 -7.69 -8.01
CA ALA A 63 2.68 -6.34 -8.11
C ALA A 63 2.86 -5.65 -6.73
N SER A 64 2.29 -4.46 -6.51
CA SER A 64 2.42 -3.71 -5.26
C SER A 64 1.86 -4.43 -4.02
N CYS A 65 1.07 -5.49 -4.13
CA CYS A 65 0.71 -6.32 -2.97
C CYS A 65 1.96 -6.98 -2.32
N THR A 66 3.06 -7.14 -3.05
CA THR A 66 4.34 -7.61 -2.51
C THR A 66 4.85 -6.71 -1.37
N LYS A 67 4.48 -5.42 -1.33
CA LYS A 67 4.89 -4.50 -0.26
C LYS A 67 4.52 -5.01 1.13
N LEU A 68 3.34 -5.65 1.29
CA LEU A 68 2.95 -6.25 2.56
C LEU A 68 3.91 -7.37 2.98
N ILE A 69 4.26 -8.25 2.04
CA ILE A 69 5.20 -9.36 2.27
C ILE A 69 6.58 -8.80 2.64
N THR A 70 7.08 -7.81 1.89
CA THR A 70 8.36 -7.15 2.18
C THR A 70 8.36 -6.47 3.55
N THR A 71 7.27 -5.80 3.93
CA THR A 71 7.12 -5.23 5.28
C THR A 71 7.17 -6.31 6.35
N ILE A 72 6.50 -7.45 6.17
CA ILE A 72 6.56 -8.57 7.12
C ILE A 72 7.99 -9.08 7.26
N VAL A 73 8.71 -9.29 6.15
CA VAL A 73 10.11 -9.74 6.17
C VAL A 73 11.00 -8.73 6.89
N ALA A 74 10.84 -7.43 6.62
CA ALA A 74 11.58 -6.38 7.30
C ALA A 74 11.31 -6.39 8.83
N LEU A 75 10.06 -6.57 9.23
CA LEU A 75 9.69 -6.67 10.65
C LEU A 75 10.21 -7.96 11.30
N GLN A 76 10.28 -9.07 10.58
CA GLN A 76 10.95 -10.29 11.06
C GLN A 76 12.46 -10.07 11.28
N CYS A 77 13.11 -9.27 10.42
CA CYS A 77 14.50 -8.86 10.66
C CYS A 77 14.64 -8.00 11.92
N VAL A 78 13.66 -7.11 12.20
CA VAL A 78 13.61 -6.34 13.45
C VAL A 78 13.41 -7.25 14.67
N GLU A 79 12.51 -8.22 14.59
CA GLU A 79 12.27 -9.18 15.67
C GLU A 79 13.52 -10.01 16.03
N ARG A 80 14.33 -10.31 15.00
CA ARG A 80 15.61 -11.04 15.09
C ARG A 80 16.82 -10.14 15.38
N ASP A 81 16.62 -8.86 15.69
CA ASP A 81 17.69 -7.89 15.96
C ASP A 81 18.71 -7.70 14.84
N LEU A 82 18.32 -7.99 13.59
CA LEU A 82 19.20 -7.81 12.43
C LEU A 82 19.23 -6.36 11.94
N VAL A 83 18.19 -5.60 12.24
CA VAL A 83 18.03 -4.19 11.89
C VAL A 83 17.08 -3.52 12.88
N ALA A 84 17.30 -2.26 13.22
CA ALA A 84 16.40 -1.49 14.07
C ALA A 84 15.42 -0.64 13.26
N LEU A 85 14.18 -0.52 13.74
CA LEU A 85 13.12 0.20 13.02
C LEU A 85 13.35 1.72 12.99
N ASP A 86 13.93 2.27 14.06
CA ASP A 86 14.04 3.72 14.31
C ASP A 86 15.49 4.24 14.29
N GLU A 87 16.45 3.42 13.85
CA GLU A 87 17.85 3.85 13.70
C GLU A 87 18.14 4.19 12.23
N PRO A 88 19.12 5.08 11.96
CA PRO A 88 19.55 5.39 10.60
C PRO A 88 19.88 4.12 9.81
N ILE A 89 19.29 3.99 8.61
CA ILE A 89 19.43 2.79 7.78
C ILE A 89 20.78 2.72 7.06
N GLU A 90 21.57 3.79 7.09
CA GLU A 90 22.82 3.96 6.35
C GLU A 90 23.91 2.92 6.69
N THR A 91 23.82 2.27 7.85
CA THR A 91 24.70 1.14 8.20
C THR A 91 24.42 -0.11 7.36
N HIS A 92 23.19 -0.24 6.85
CA HIS A 92 22.75 -1.35 6.00
C HIS A 92 22.62 -0.94 4.53
N LEU A 93 22.26 0.32 4.28
CA LEU A 93 22.05 0.92 2.96
C LEU A 93 22.89 2.20 2.83
N PRO A 94 24.22 2.11 2.67
CA PRO A 94 25.12 3.26 2.64
C PRO A 94 24.80 4.27 1.53
N GLU A 95 24.11 3.83 0.48
CA GLU A 95 23.58 4.70 -0.56
C GLU A 95 22.57 5.74 -0.06
N LEU A 96 21.86 5.45 1.03
CA LEU A 96 20.88 6.34 1.63
C LEU A 96 21.49 7.24 2.71
N ALA A 97 22.83 7.27 2.85
CA ALA A 97 23.51 8.02 3.90
C ALA A 97 23.41 9.55 3.72
N ASN A 98 23.43 10.04 2.47
CA ASN A 98 23.49 11.46 2.17
C ASN A 98 22.37 11.87 1.20
N PRO A 99 21.09 11.72 1.59
CA PRO A 99 19.98 12.06 0.70
C PRO A 99 19.92 13.58 0.48
N GLN A 100 19.48 13.96 -0.71
CA GLN A 100 19.16 15.35 -1.05
C GLN A 100 17.65 15.48 -1.18
N VAL A 101 17.09 16.62 -0.78
CA VAL A 101 15.70 16.99 -1.02
C VAL A 101 15.63 17.81 -2.30
N ILE A 102 14.71 17.46 -3.20
CA ILE A 102 14.45 18.21 -4.44
C ILE A 102 13.30 19.20 -4.21
N THR A 103 13.47 20.43 -4.69
CA THR A 103 12.40 21.42 -4.80
C THR A 103 12.26 21.79 -6.27
N TYR A 104 11.08 21.58 -6.83
CA TYR A 104 10.79 21.82 -8.24
C TYR A 104 9.86 23.03 -8.40
N ASP A 105 10.19 23.93 -9.33
CA ASP A 105 9.33 25.03 -9.70
C ASP A 105 8.61 24.71 -11.02
N GLU A 106 7.38 24.22 -10.89
CA GLU A 106 6.52 23.89 -12.04
C GLU A 106 6.22 25.09 -12.95
N LYS A 107 6.38 26.33 -12.46
CA LYS A 107 6.08 27.55 -13.23
C LYS A 107 7.29 28.08 -13.99
N SER A 108 8.47 27.50 -13.77
CA SER A 108 9.69 27.91 -14.44
C SER A 108 9.70 27.44 -15.89
N GLU A 109 9.95 28.35 -16.83
CA GLU A 109 10.10 28.05 -18.26
C GLU A 109 11.28 27.11 -18.56
N LYS A 110 12.17 26.88 -17.58
CA LYS A 110 13.38 26.07 -17.74
C LYS A 110 13.33 24.69 -17.05
N GLU A 111 12.16 24.23 -16.58
CA GLU A 111 12.03 22.97 -15.83
C GLU A 111 13.09 22.89 -14.70
N SER A 112 13.18 23.95 -13.89
CA SER A 112 14.29 24.12 -12.93
C SER A 112 13.98 23.50 -11.57
N PHE A 113 14.92 22.73 -11.04
CA PHE A 113 14.89 22.23 -9.66
C PHE A 113 16.13 22.67 -8.87
N ILE A 114 16.01 22.65 -7.55
CA ILE A 114 17.10 22.87 -6.59
C ILE A 114 17.25 21.62 -5.72
N LEU A 115 18.50 21.24 -5.43
CA LEU A 115 18.82 20.18 -4.49
C LEU A 115 19.43 20.78 -3.23
N ALA A 116 18.92 20.37 -2.07
CA ALA A 116 19.49 20.70 -0.77
C ALA A 116 19.81 19.41 0.00
N PRO A 117 20.88 19.34 0.81
CA PRO A 117 21.09 18.22 1.71
C PRO A 117 19.88 18.04 2.64
N ALA A 118 19.41 16.80 2.81
CA ALA A 118 18.37 16.50 3.79
C ALA A 118 18.91 16.72 5.21
N LYS A 119 18.04 17.20 6.10
CA LYS A 119 18.38 17.43 7.52
C LYS A 119 18.23 16.16 8.36
N SER A 120 17.38 15.24 7.91
CA SER A 120 17.04 13.99 8.57
C SER A 120 17.74 12.79 7.92
N LYS A 121 17.95 11.74 8.72
CA LYS A 121 18.43 10.43 8.25
C LYS A 121 17.24 9.51 8.01
N ILE A 122 17.32 8.68 6.97
CA ILE A 122 16.28 7.69 6.66
C ILE A 122 16.38 6.52 7.65
N THR A 123 15.24 6.04 8.12
CA THR A 123 15.10 4.86 8.99
C THR A 123 14.31 3.75 8.30
N LEU A 124 14.40 2.51 8.80
CA LEU A 124 13.59 1.41 8.28
C LEU A 124 12.09 1.68 8.42
N ARG A 125 11.65 2.34 9.52
CA ARG A 125 10.24 2.73 9.70
C ARG A 125 9.72 3.54 8.54
N GLN A 126 10.51 4.55 8.15
CA GLN A 126 10.16 5.47 7.08
C GLN A 126 10.09 4.77 5.72
N LEU A 127 10.97 3.79 5.48
CA LEU A 127 10.92 2.98 4.26
C LEU A 127 9.63 2.13 4.20
N VAL A 128 9.28 1.43 5.29
CA VAL A 128 8.14 0.48 5.27
C VAL A 128 6.77 1.16 5.47
N ASN A 129 6.73 2.44 5.82
CA ASN A 129 5.51 3.26 5.86
C ASN A 129 5.48 4.37 4.78
N ASN A 130 6.36 4.29 3.78
CA ASN A 130 6.49 5.23 2.66
C ASN A 130 6.73 6.71 3.02
N SER A 131 7.20 7.01 4.24
CA SER A 131 7.51 8.39 4.67
C SER A 131 8.99 8.79 4.53
N SER A 132 9.80 8.00 3.82
CA SER A 132 11.24 8.24 3.63
C SER A 132 11.58 9.27 2.56
N GLY A 133 10.68 9.58 1.63
CA GLY A 133 10.89 10.60 0.60
C GLY A 133 11.22 10.14 -0.83
N PRO A 134 11.91 9.01 -1.11
CA PRO A 134 12.04 8.52 -2.47
C PRO A 134 10.67 8.11 -3.03
N ALA A 135 10.46 8.37 -4.33
CA ALA A 135 9.24 8.06 -5.04
C ALA A 135 9.55 7.40 -6.40
N TYR A 136 8.50 6.92 -7.07
CA TYR A 136 8.60 6.54 -8.47
C TYR A 136 8.95 7.80 -9.30
N ASP A 137 10.00 7.72 -10.11
CA ASP A 137 10.40 8.80 -11.02
C ASP A 137 9.45 8.96 -12.21
N LEU A 138 8.81 7.88 -12.66
CA LEU A 138 7.80 7.95 -13.72
C LEU A 138 6.53 8.67 -13.25
N GLY A 139 6.18 9.76 -13.94
CA GLY A 139 5.00 10.56 -13.63
C GLY A 139 5.19 11.56 -12.50
N GLU A 140 6.43 11.76 -12.02
CA GLU A 140 6.79 12.74 -10.99
C GLU A 140 7.69 13.82 -11.62
N PRO A 141 7.16 15.00 -11.97
CA PRO A 141 7.88 16.02 -12.74
C PRO A 141 9.24 16.42 -12.16
N ALA A 142 9.34 16.50 -10.84
CA ALA A 142 10.60 16.84 -10.17
C ALA A 142 11.70 15.79 -10.44
N LEU A 143 11.34 14.51 -10.35
CA LEU A 143 12.27 13.40 -10.54
C LEU A 143 12.55 13.15 -12.02
N GLU A 144 11.59 13.36 -12.91
CA GLU A 144 11.80 13.31 -14.35
C GLU A 144 12.78 14.39 -14.81
N ALA A 145 12.62 15.63 -14.35
CA ALA A 145 13.56 16.72 -14.62
C ALA A 145 14.97 16.40 -14.08
N TRP A 146 15.06 15.83 -12.88
CA TRP A 146 16.32 15.39 -12.30
C TRP A 146 16.99 14.28 -13.12
N ARG A 147 16.26 13.23 -13.54
CA ARG A 147 16.78 12.18 -14.43
C ARG A 147 17.27 12.76 -15.76
N LYS A 148 16.46 13.61 -16.40
CA LYS A 148 16.78 14.26 -17.68
C LYS A 148 18.04 15.11 -17.59
N SER A 149 18.28 15.81 -16.49
CA SER A 149 19.50 16.61 -16.26
C SER A 149 20.79 15.75 -16.25
N ARG A 150 20.64 14.44 -16.00
CA ARG A 150 21.72 13.44 -15.98
C ARG A 150 21.80 12.63 -17.28
N GLY A 151 20.97 12.94 -18.28
CA GLY A 151 20.85 12.15 -19.51
C GLY A 151 20.17 10.79 -19.29
N GLU A 152 19.41 10.64 -18.20
CA GLU A 152 18.72 9.41 -17.82
C GLU A 152 17.21 9.49 -18.15
N THR A 153 16.58 8.33 -18.32
CA THR A 153 15.12 8.17 -18.36
C THR A 153 14.59 7.62 -17.04
N PRO A 154 13.27 7.65 -16.77
CA PRO A 154 12.71 7.02 -15.57
C PRO A 154 13.08 5.54 -15.42
N LEU A 155 13.54 5.14 -14.24
CA LEU A 155 14.11 3.83 -13.97
C LEU A 155 13.28 2.96 -13.00
N SER A 156 12.30 3.54 -12.29
CA SER A 156 11.71 2.92 -11.10
C SER A 156 10.94 1.60 -11.31
N LEU A 157 10.70 1.18 -12.56
CA LEU A 157 10.04 -0.08 -12.91
C LEU A 157 10.90 -0.99 -13.81
N TRP A 158 12.07 -0.52 -14.24
CA TRP A 158 12.84 -1.15 -15.32
C TRP A 158 14.28 -1.47 -14.93
N ALA A 159 14.80 -0.80 -13.90
CA ALA A 159 16.18 -0.95 -13.44
C ALA A 159 16.27 -1.70 -12.11
N PRO A 160 17.47 -2.21 -11.75
CA PRO A 160 17.74 -2.70 -10.41
C PRO A 160 17.40 -1.65 -9.33
N VAL A 161 17.09 -2.11 -8.11
CA VAL A 161 16.60 -1.26 -7.00
C VAL A 161 17.49 -0.05 -6.76
N PHE A 162 18.81 -0.24 -6.69
CA PHE A 162 19.74 0.83 -6.39
C PHE A 162 19.70 2.00 -7.40
N PRO A 163 19.95 1.81 -8.71
CA PRO A 163 19.86 2.91 -9.68
C PRO A 163 18.43 3.46 -9.81
N ALA A 164 17.41 2.62 -9.62
CA ALA A 164 16.00 3.03 -9.66
C ALA A 164 15.61 4.01 -8.53
N PHE A 165 16.07 3.77 -7.31
CA PHE A 165 15.58 4.47 -6.11
C PHE A 165 16.63 5.33 -5.39
N SER A 166 17.83 5.48 -5.96
CA SER A 166 18.82 6.49 -5.53
C SER A 166 18.47 7.88 -6.07
N THR A 167 17.22 8.29 -5.90
CA THR A 167 16.68 9.59 -6.32
C THR A 167 16.70 10.59 -5.15
N PRO A 168 16.65 11.91 -5.43
CA PRO A 168 16.36 12.89 -4.40
C PRO A 168 14.99 12.65 -3.74
N LEU A 169 14.87 13.05 -2.48
CA LEU A 169 13.63 13.00 -1.71
C LEU A 169 12.68 14.10 -2.16
N LEU A 170 11.40 13.79 -2.33
CA LEU A 170 10.38 14.80 -2.65
C LEU A 170 10.09 15.76 -1.50
N PHE A 171 10.40 15.36 -0.27
CA PHE A 171 10.16 16.15 0.93
C PHE A 171 11.17 15.80 2.02
N GLU A 172 11.36 16.71 2.97
CA GLU A 172 12.13 16.44 4.19
C GLU A 172 11.37 15.42 5.04
N THR A 173 12.08 14.38 5.51
CA THR A 173 11.44 13.38 6.36
C THR A 173 11.25 13.94 7.76
N ASP A 174 10.04 13.80 8.29
CA ASP A 174 9.83 14.15 9.69
C ASP A 174 10.55 13.11 10.55
N THR A 175 11.34 13.56 11.53
CA THR A 175 11.78 12.67 12.61
C THR A 175 10.56 12.29 13.44
N LEU A 176 9.94 11.17 13.11
CA LEU A 176 8.87 10.55 13.87
C LEU A 176 9.42 10.27 15.27
N HIS A 177 9.12 11.16 16.22
CA HIS A 177 9.67 11.25 17.58
C HIS A 177 10.55 10.06 18.01
N ALA A 178 11.86 10.20 17.84
CA ALA A 178 12.79 9.49 18.70
C ALA A 178 12.52 10.03 20.11
N HIS A 179 11.82 9.27 20.95
CA HIS A 179 11.80 9.57 22.38
C HIS A 179 13.25 9.82 22.82
N PRO A 180 13.57 10.96 23.46
CA PRO A 180 14.94 11.29 23.82
C PRO A 180 15.52 10.12 24.62
N ARG A 181 16.71 9.66 24.21
CA ARG A 181 17.51 8.70 24.99
C ARG A 181 17.82 9.36 26.33
N ARG A 182 16.93 9.25 27.32
CA ARG A 182 17.34 9.44 28.72
C ARG A 182 18.39 8.37 28.98
N HIS A 183 19.58 8.81 29.38
CA HIS A 183 20.63 7.97 29.96
C HIS A 183 20.06 7.25 31.19
N TYR A 184 19.42 6.12 30.95
CA TYR A 184 19.02 5.16 31.97
C TYR A 184 19.74 3.87 31.57
N GLN A 185 20.61 3.36 32.43
CA GLN A 185 21.14 2.01 32.29
C GLN A 185 19.93 1.08 32.13
N ARG A 186 19.81 0.45 30.95
CA ARG A 186 18.63 -0.35 30.62
C ARG A 186 18.77 -1.74 31.23
N PRO A 187 17.72 -2.25 31.91
CA PRO A 187 17.54 -3.69 32.01
C PRO A 187 17.32 -4.27 30.61
N THR A 188 17.76 -5.50 30.40
CA THR A 188 17.52 -6.29 29.18
C THR A 188 16.06 -6.14 28.72
N PRO A 189 15.79 -5.80 27.44
CA PRO A 189 14.42 -5.57 26.99
C PRO A 189 13.57 -6.83 27.21
N THR A 190 12.45 -6.67 27.90
CA THR A 190 11.46 -7.74 28.00
C THR A 190 10.67 -7.83 26.68
N PRO A 191 10.19 -9.03 26.28
CA PRO A 191 9.41 -9.22 25.05
C PRO A 191 8.23 -8.23 24.88
N GLN A 192 7.60 -7.84 25.97
CA GLN A 192 6.44 -6.93 25.99
C GLN A 192 6.77 -5.48 25.60
N THR A 193 7.98 -4.99 25.90
CA THR A 193 8.42 -3.65 25.49
C THR A 193 8.89 -3.57 24.04
N ARG A 194 9.30 -4.71 23.46
CA ARG A 194 9.69 -4.82 22.05
C ARG A 194 8.50 -4.62 21.12
N ASN A 195 7.36 -5.23 21.46
CA ASN A 195 6.13 -5.22 20.65
C ASN A 195 5.43 -3.86 20.52
N ARG A 196 5.66 -2.89 21.41
CA ARG A 196 5.06 -1.55 21.27
C ARG A 196 5.68 -0.72 20.13
N ARG A 197 6.87 -1.08 19.64
CA ARG A 197 7.55 -0.33 18.57
C ARG A 197 7.19 -0.82 17.16
N THR A 198 6.66 -2.03 17.02
CA THR A 198 6.37 -2.70 15.75
C THR A 198 4.87 -2.76 15.43
N ASP A 199 4.01 -2.01 16.13
CA ASP A 199 2.58 -2.01 15.83
C ASP A 199 2.34 -1.51 14.40
N VAL A 200 1.93 -2.42 13.51
CA VAL A 200 1.70 -2.15 12.08
C VAL A 200 0.55 -1.17 11.85
N TYR A 201 -0.32 -0.97 12.84
CA TYR A 201 -1.43 -0.01 12.82
C TYR A 201 -1.03 1.38 13.37
N THR A 202 0.27 1.64 13.58
CA THR A 202 0.73 2.97 14.02
C THR A 202 0.47 4.02 12.94
N SER A 203 -0.23 5.09 13.29
CA SER A 203 -0.46 6.24 12.43
C SER A 203 0.75 7.16 12.37
N ILE A 204 0.99 7.75 11.20
CA ILE A 204 1.86 8.91 11.05
C ILE A 204 1.24 10.11 11.78
N PRO A 205 2.00 10.87 12.58
CA PRO A 205 1.52 12.03 13.33
C PRO A 205 0.83 13.07 12.45
N GLU A 206 -0.23 13.69 12.97
CA GLU A 206 -0.86 14.83 12.31
C GLU A 206 0.12 16.00 12.16
N GLY A 207 0.02 16.73 11.06
CA GLY A 207 0.94 17.81 10.69
C GLY A 207 2.21 17.35 9.97
N SER A 208 2.50 16.04 9.93
CA SER A 208 3.59 15.45 9.16
C SER A 208 3.62 15.91 7.70
N THR A 209 4.81 16.22 7.19
CA THR A 209 5.05 16.60 5.79
C THR A 209 4.59 15.50 4.83
N PHE A 210 4.87 14.24 5.16
CA PHE A 210 4.38 13.10 4.37
C PHE A 210 2.87 12.98 4.43
N LEU A 211 2.23 13.15 5.59
CA LEU A 211 0.77 13.04 5.69
C LEU A 211 0.08 14.14 4.88
N GLN A 212 0.67 15.34 4.78
CA GLN A 212 0.19 16.40 3.90
C GLN A 212 0.31 16.00 2.42
N HIS A 213 1.46 15.46 1.99
CA HIS A 213 1.63 14.92 0.63
C HIS A 213 0.63 13.81 0.32
N LEU A 214 0.46 12.85 1.24
CA LEU A 214 -0.50 11.74 1.09
C LEU A 214 -1.93 12.27 0.89
N LYS A 215 -2.34 13.28 1.65
CA LYS A 215 -3.68 13.90 1.54
C LYS A 215 -3.84 14.67 0.21
N ASN A 216 -2.79 15.36 -0.25
CA ASN A 216 -2.79 16.07 -1.53
C ASN A 216 -2.83 15.13 -2.73
N SER A 217 -2.24 13.93 -2.60
CA SER A 217 -2.18 12.90 -3.64
C SER A 217 -3.25 11.81 -3.49
N GLN A 218 -4.32 12.05 -2.73
CA GLN A 218 -5.33 11.04 -2.36
C GLN A 218 -5.95 10.31 -3.57
N THR A 219 -6.09 10.99 -4.72
CA THR A 219 -6.65 10.41 -5.96
C THR A 219 -5.83 9.23 -6.48
N LEU A 220 -4.51 9.23 -6.26
CA LEU A 220 -3.63 8.13 -6.66
C LEU A 220 -3.88 6.85 -5.84
N PHE A 221 -4.45 6.99 -4.66
CA PHE A 221 -4.61 5.90 -3.69
C PHE A 221 -6.05 5.42 -3.53
N GLU A 222 -7.02 6.04 -4.21
CA GLU A 222 -8.45 5.69 -4.09
C GLU A 222 -8.71 4.21 -4.41
N ASN A 223 -8.05 3.65 -5.42
CA ASN A 223 -8.22 2.22 -5.73
C ASN A 223 -7.67 1.32 -4.61
N SER A 224 -6.51 1.67 -4.04
CA SER A 224 -5.95 0.96 -2.88
C SER A 224 -6.84 1.05 -1.64
N ALA A 225 -7.69 2.08 -1.57
CA ALA A 225 -8.72 2.22 -0.55
C ALA A 225 -10.09 1.61 -0.91
N GLY A 226 -10.24 1.10 -2.14
CA GLY A 226 -11.49 0.56 -2.68
C GLY A 226 -12.53 1.61 -3.03
N GLY A 227 -12.15 2.87 -3.20
CA GLY A 227 -13.05 3.95 -3.56
C GLY A 227 -12.55 5.33 -3.17
N HIS A 228 -13.39 6.33 -3.40
CA HIS A 228 -13.08 7.72 -3.06
C HIS A 228 -12.79 7.89 -1.58
N VAL A 229 -11.59 8.39 -1.29
CA VAL A 229 -11.15 8.78 0.04
C VAL A 229 -11.21 10.29 0.13
N ARG A 230 -11.79 10.83 1.20
CA ARG A 230 -11.81 12.28 1.45
C ARG A 230 -10.90 12.64 2.61
N ASN A 231 -9.95 13.54 2.38
CA ASN A 231 -9.14 14.46 3.22
C ASN A 231 -8.81 14.17 4.70
N LEU A 232 -9.47 13.24 5.38
CA LEU A 232 -9.27 12.90 6.80
C LEU A 232 -9.54 11.41 7.10
N ALA A 233 -9.88 10.60 6.09
CA ALA A 233 -10.21 9.18 6.28
C ALA A 233 -9.00 8.24 6.14
N ILE A 234 -7.82 8.77 5.81
CA ILE A 234 -6.59 7.98 5.62
C ILE A 234 -5.42 8.52 6.43
N ASN A 235 -4.57 7.57 6.80
CA ASN A 235 -3.21 7.70 7.28
C ASN A 235 -2.40 6.55 6.64
N PHE A 236 -1.18 6.29 7.08
CA PHE A 236 -0.34 5.21 6.58
C PHE A 236 0.25 4.41 7.74
N GLY A 237 0.01 3.10 7.75
CA GLY A 237 0.58 2.15 8.71
C GLY A 237 1.88 1.54 8.18
N LEU A 238 2.36 0.47 8.79
CA LEU A 238 3.48 -0.28 8.22
C LEU A 238 2.93 -1.19 7.11
N GLY A 239 3.26 -0.88 5.85
CA GLY A 239 2.91 -1.68 4.67
C GLY A 239 1.65 -1.27 3.88
N GLY A 240 0.85 -0.31 4.35
CA GLY A 240 -0.37 0.11 3.62
C GLY A 240 -1.09 1.32 4.23
N LEU A 241 -2.17 1.74 3.56
CA LEU A 241 -3.07 2.80 4.04
C LEU A 241 -3.77 2.34 5.31
N LEU A 242 -3.86 3.23 6.28
CA LEU A 242 -4.64 3.05 7.49
C LEU A 242 -5.89 3.92 7.44
N PHE A 243 -7.07 3.32 7.49
CA PHE A 243 -8.32 4.06 7.52
C PHE A 243 -8.58 4.61 8.91
N THR A 244 -8.68 5.93 9.03
CA THR A 244 -8.97 6.63 10.29
C THR A 244 -10.48 6.87 10.47
N LYS A 245 -11.26 6.73 9.40
CA LYS A 245 -12.73 6.82 9.39
C LYS A 245 -13.30 5.70 8.53
N GLN A 246 -14.62 5.47 8.65
CA GLN A 246 -15.29 4.53 7.75
C GLN A 246 -15.21 5.04 6.30
N ILE A 247 -14.88 4.14 5.37
CA ILE A 247 -14.86 4.45 3.93
C ILE A 247 -16.27 4.25 3.36
N PRO A 248 -16.93 5.30 2.82
CA PRO A 248 -18.34 5.20 2.42
C PRO A 248 -18.62 4.17 1.33
N LEU A 249 -17.75 4.06 0.32
CA LEU A 249 -18.02 3.20 -0.85
C LEU A 249 -17.95 1.71 -0.48
N THR A 250 -16.93 1.35 0.31
CA THR A 250 -16.63 -0.03 0.70
C THR A 250 -17.25 -0.42 2.04
N GLY A 251 -17.72 0.54 2.84
CA GLY A 251 -18.16 0.30 4.22
C GLY A 251 -17.05 -0.09 5.19
N ALA A 252 -15.78 -0.06 4.76
CA ALA A 252 -14.65 -0.49 5.58
C ALA A 252 -14.54 0.36 6.85
N PRO A 253 -14.52 -0.26 8.04
CA PRO A 253 -14.48 0.46 9.30
C PRO A 253 -13.12 1.15 9.54
N PRO A 254 -13.04 2.15 10.45
CA PRO A 254 -11.77 2.67 10.93
C PRO A 254 -10.89 1.55 11.51
N GLY A 255 -9.57 1.75 11.50
CA GLY A 255 -8.60 0.74 11.91
C GLY A 255 -8.35 -0.35 10.86
N THR A 256 -8.86 -0.17 9.63
CA THR A 256 -8.57 -1.08 8.52
C THR A 256 -7.26 -0.68 7.86
N LEU A 257 -6.32 -1.63 7.75
CA LEU A 257 -5.13 -1.51 6.93
C LEU A 257 -5.45 -2.06 5.54
N ALA A 258 -5.09 -1.36 4.46
CA ALA A 258 -5.41 -1.77 3.10
C ALA A 258 -4.35 -1.33 2.08
N TRP A 259 -4.20 -2.11 1.01
CA TRP A 259 -3.40 -1.73 -0.15
C TRP A 259 -3.82 -2.51 -1.40
N GLY A 260 -3.21 -2.21 -2.53
CA GLY A 260 -3.52 -2.86 -3.80
C GLY A 260 -2.33 -3.19 -4.68
N GLY A 261 -2.63 -3.91 -5.76
CA GLY A 261 -1.69 -4.33 -6.81
C GLY A 261 -2.13 -3.80 -8.17
N LEU A 262 -1.16 -3.61 -9.08
CA LEU A 262 -1.38 -3.08 -10.42
C LEU A 262 -2.54 -3.78 -11.17
N PRO A 263 -2.68 -5.12 -11.15
CA PRO A 263 -3.74 -5.83 -11.86
C PRO A 263 -5.12 -5.77 -11.17
N ASN A 264 -5.47 -4.59 -10.63
CA ASN A 264 -6.68 -4.34 -9.83
C ASN A 264 -6.88 -5.39 -8.72
N MET A 265 -5.83 -5.57 -7.92
CA MET A 265 -5.85 -6.43 -6.74
C MET A 265 -5.93 -5.59 -5.48
N MET A 266 -6.55 -6.14 -4.44
CA MET A 266 -6.77 -5.45 -3.18
C MET A 266 -6.67 -6.44 -2.01
N TRP A 267 -6.04 -6.00 -0.93
CA TRP A 267 -6.13 -6.67 0.37
C TRP A 267 -6.51 -5.67 1.45
N TRP A 268 -7.14 -6.17 2.51
CA TRP A 268 -7.40 -5.39 3.71
C TRP A 268 -7.37 -6.28 4.95
N ALA A 269 -7.07 -5.68 6.09
CA ALA A 269 -7.11 -6.34 7.39
C ALA A 269 -7.57 -5.36 8.46
N ASN A 270 -8.59 -5.73 9.22
CA ASN A 270 -9.04 -4.96 10.38
C ASN A 270 -8.86 -5.80 11.66
N ARG A 271 -7.96 -5.34 12.53
CA ARG A 271 -7.61 -6.04 13.77
C ARG A 271 -8.78 -6.09 14.76
N GLU A 272 -9.54 -5.01 14.89
CA GLU A 272 -10.68 -4.92 15.82
C GLU A 272 -11.83 -5.83 15.39
N ARG A 273 -12.14 -5.83 14.09
CA ARG A 273 -13.16 -6.70 13.49
C ARG A 273 -12.67 -8.13 13.28
N ARG A 274 -11.36 -8.39 13.46
CA ARG A 274 -10.77 -9.73 13.31
C ARG A 274 -11.02 -10.37 11.95
N VAL A 275 -11.05 -9.55 10.90
CA VAL A 275 -11.32 -9.98 9.52
C VAL A 275 -10.24 -9.43 8.61
N ALA A 276 -9.74 -10.29 7.73
CA ALA A 276 -8.90 -9.92 6.60
C ALA A 276 -9.55 -10.38 5.30
N GLY A 277 -9.29 -9.68 4.21
CA GLY A 277 -9.87 -9.99 2.92
C GLY A 277 -8.94 -9.69 1.76
N PHE A 278 -9.25 -10.33 0.64
CA PHE A 278 -8.50 -10.27 -0.59
C PHE A 278 -9.43 -10.33 -1.78
N TYR A 279 -9.18 -9.49 -2.75
CA TYR A 279 -9.87 -9.46 -4.04
C TYR A 279 -8.82 -9.34 -5.13
N ALA A 280 -8.88 -10.20 -6.13
CA ALA A 280 -7.87 -10.27 -7.16
C ALA A 280 -8.46 -10.44 -8.54
N THR A 281 -7.88 -9.70 -9.48
CA THR A 281 -8.04 -9.90 -10.92
C THR A 281 -6.67 -9.87 -11.58
N GLN A 282 -6.60 -10.10 -12.90
CA GLN A 282 -5.40 -9.88 -13.71
C GLN A 282 -5.71 -8.91 -14.85
N VAL A 283 -6.34 -7.78 -14.51
CA VAL A 283 -6.79 -6.75 -15.47
C VAL A 283 -5.99 -5.47 -15.26
N ILE A 284 -5.50 -4.90 -16.36
CA ILE A 284 -4.88 -3.57 -16.43
C ILE A 284 -5.67 -2.70 -17.42
N PRO A 285 -5.63 -1.35 -17.32
CA PRO A 285 -4.82 -0.55 -16.40
C PRO A 285 -5.29 -0.64 -14.94
N HIS A 286 -4.39 -0.28 -14.02
CA HIS A 286 -4.75 -0.09 -12.62
C HIS A 286 -5.84 0.98 -12.49
N SER A 287 -6.75 0.81 -11.54
CA SER A 287 -7.89 1.70 -11.31
C SER A 287 -8.93 1.65 -12.43
N ASP A 288 -9.14 0.48 -13.04
CA ASP A 288 -10.30 0.26 -13.90
C ASP A 288 -11.59 0.48 -13.09
N VAL A 289 -12.38 1.46 -13.50
CA VAL A 289 -13.55 1.93 -12.75
C VAL A 289 -14.57 0.81 -12.50
N ARG A 290 -14.74 -0.11 -13.45
CA ARG A 290 -15.71 -1.21 -13.30
C ARG A 290 -15.20 -2.23 -12.27
N ASN A 291 -13.90 -2.51 -12.29
CA ASN A 291 -13.23 -3.37 -11.33
C ASN A 291 -13.28 -2.78 -9.92
N THR A 292 -12.91 -1.51 -9.74
CA THR A 292 -12.96 -0.82 -8.44
C THR A 292 -14.38 -0.85 -7.85
N LYS A 293 -15.42 -0.64 -8.66
CA LYS A 293 -16.82 -0.72 -8.22
C LYS A 293 -17.21 -2.13 -7.77
N LEU A 294 -16.75 -3.16 -8.47
CA LEU A 294 -17.03 -4.55 -8.12
C LEU A 294 -16.30 -4.98 -6.83
N ALA A 295 -15.03 -4.61 -6.68
CA ALA A 295 -14.25 -4.83 -5.47
C ALA A 295 -14.87 -4.10 -4.26
N ALA A 296 -15.32 -2.86 -4.45
CA ALA A 296 -16.02 -2.12 -3.41
C ALA A 296 -17.36 -2.75 -3.02
N LEU A 297 -18.11 -3.29 -4.01
CA LEU A 297 -19.34 -4.04 -3.76
C LEU A 297 -19.07 -5.30 -2.95
N PHE A 298 -17.98 -6.03 -3.25
CA PHE A 298 -17.54 -7.17 -2.45
C PHE A 298 -17.29 -6.76 -1.01
N GLN A 299 -16.39 -5.79 -0.80
CA GLN A 299 -15.98 -5.35 0.53
C GLN A 299 -17.17 -4.83 1.34
N ARG A 300 -18.08 -4.06 0.73
CA ARG A 300 -19.31 -3.58 1.38
C ARG A 300 -20.26 -4.70 1.74
N SER A 301 -20.41 -5.68 0.87
CA SER A 301 -21.28 -6.84 1.15
C SER A 301 -20.71 -7.69 2.28
N LEU A 302 -19.39 -7.86 2.31
CA LEU A 302 -18.68 -8.56 3.36
C LEU A 302 -18.83 -7.86 4.71
N TRP A 303 -18.60 -6.54 4.80
CA TRP A 303 -18.74 -5.82 6.07
C TRP A 303 -20.18 -5.82 6.59
N LYS A 304 -21.18 -5.78 5.71
CA LYS A 304 -22.59 -5.95 6.10
C LYS A 304 -22.87 -7.36 6.66
N MET A 305 -22.27 -8.39 6.06
CA MET A 305 -22.38 -9.78 6.53
C MET A 305 -21.75 -9.91 7.92
N VAL A 306 -20.50 -9.46 8.08
CA VAL A 306 -19.76 -9.46 9.35
C VAL A 306 -20.54 -8.75 10.46
N ALA A 307 -21.11 -7.57 10.15
CA ALA A 307 -21.92 -6.82 11.12
C ALA A 307 -23.23 -7.54 11.49
N LYS A 308 -23.88 -8.22 10.54
CA LYS A 308 -25.13 -8.96 10.78
C LYS A 308 -24.92 -10.22 11.62
N GLU A 309 -23.82 -10.92 11.39
CA GLU A 309 -23.52 -12.20 12.03
C GLU A 309 -22.88 -12.07 13.42
N GLY A 310 -22.67 -10.84 13.90
CA GLY A 310 -22.02 -10.58 15.18
C GLY A 310 -20.57 -11.07 15.22
N MET A 311 -19.96 -11.26 14.04
CA MET A 311 -18.57 -11.70 13.88
C MET A 311 -17.61 -10.51 14.09
N ALA A 312 -17.75 -9.78 15.20
CA ALA A 312 -16.81 -8.76 15.69
C ALA A 312 -17.30 -8.16 17.02
#